data_AF-A0A832CEG0-F1
#
_entry.id   AF-A0A832CEG0-F1
#
_cell.length_a   1.000
_cell.length_b   1.000
_cell.length_c   1.000
_cell.angle_alpha   90.00
_cell.angle_beta   90.00
_cell.angle_gamma   90.00
#
_symmetry.space_group_name_H-M   'P 1'
#
loop_
_entity.id
_entity.type
_entity.pdbx_description
1 polymer ?
#
loop_
_entity_poly.entity_id
_entity_poly.type
_entity_poly.pdbx_seq_one_letter_code
_entity_poly.pdbx_strand_id
1 'polypeptide(L)'
;MRIAVVDKERCQPKKCGQECLKYCPKVRSGDETIVIAEKAVISEKLCVGCGICIKKCPMKAIQIVGLPERLEGREIHRYGVNGFVLYNLPVPRSGAVVGILGANGTGKSTAVKILSGQLKPNLGREEADWEEIFERFSGTELLDYLKKLRD
;
A
#
# COMPACT_ATOMS: atom_id res chain seq x y z
N MET A 1 3.81 -1.53 -5.80
CA MET A 1 4.28 -0.85 -7.02
C MET A 1 4.90 0.44 -6.54
N ARG A 2 6.08 0.81 -7.03
CA ARG A 2 6.79 2.00 -6.55
C ARG A 2 6.88 3.00 -7.69
N ILE A 3 6.39 4.22 -7.49
CA ILE A 3 6.48 5.29 -8.47
C ILE A 3 7.44 6.37 -7.99
N ALA A 4 8.12 7.01 -8.93
CA ALA A 4 8.98 8.15 -8.64
C ALA A 4 8.18 9.44 -8.87
N VAL A 5 8.08 10.27 -7.83
CA VAL A 5 7.43 11.58 -7.86
C VAL A 5 8.50 12.66 -7.85
N VAL A 6 8.30 13.67 -8.69
CA VAL A 6 9.21 14.82 -8.81
C VAL A 6 8.56 16.05 -8.18
N ASP A 7 9.24 16.63 -7.20
CA ASP A 7 8.95 17.96 -6.67
C ASP A 7 9.38 19.01 -7.70
N LYS A 8 8.40 19.67 -8.32
CA LYS A 8 8.63 20.65 -9.39
C LYS A 8 9.27 21.93 -8.89
N GLU A 9 9.10 22.28 -7.62
CA GLU A 9 9.68 23.50 -7.04
C GLU A 9 11.19 23.31 -6.83
N ARG A 10 11.57 22.15 -6.28
CA ARG A 10 12.98 21.81 -6.04
C ARG A 10 13.74 21.41 -7.30
N CYS A 11 13.06 20.84 -8.29
CA CYS A 11 13.72 20.35 -9.51
C CYS A 11 14.30 21.53 -10.32
N GLN A 12 15.63 21.60 -10.42
CA GLN A 12 16.34 22.64 -11.19
C GLN A 12 17.28 22.00 -12.24
N PRO A 13 16.76 21.54 -13.40
CA PRO A 13 17.56 20.83 -14.40
C PRO A 13 18.79 21.58 -14.90
N LYS A 14 18.69 22.91 -14.98
CA LYS A 14 19.79 23.81 -15.39
C LYS A 14 20.97 23.83 -14.42
N LYS A 15 20.79 23.42 -13.15
CA LYS A 15 21.82 23.49 -12.10
C LYS A 15 22.26 22.13 -11.55
N CYS A 16 21.61 21.04 -11.96
CA CYS A 16 21.85 19.72 -11.37
C CYS A 16 22.56 18.73 -12.30
N GLY A 17 22.97 19.16 -13.50
CA GLY A 17 23.64 18.30 -14.47
C GLY A 17 22.79 17.15 -15.02
N GLN A 18 21.47 17.16 -14.76
CA GLN A 18 20.50 16.14 -15.19
C GLN A 18 20.88 14.71 -14.76
N GLU A 19 21.46 14.57 -13.56
CA GLU A 19 21.96 13.29 -13.03
C GLU A 19 20.89 12.19 -12.97
N CYS A 20 19.63 12.54 -12.67
CA CYS A 20 18.54 11.56 -12.66
C CYS A 20 18.38 10.84 -14.00
N LEU A 21 18.48 11.56 -15.12
CA LEU A 21 18.43 11.01 -16.48
C LEU A 21 19.68 10.17 -16.77
N LYS A 22 20.87 10.71 -16.48
CA LYS A 22 22.16 10.05 -16.77
C LYS A 22 22.35 8.72 -16.05
N TYR A 23 21.91 8.63 -14.80
CA TYR A 23 22.12 7.45 -13.96
C TYR A 23 20.91 6.51 -13.92
N CYS A 24 19.79 6.83 -14.58
CA CYS A 24 18.63 5.93 -14.62
C CYS A 24 18.98 4.66 -15.45
N PRO A 25 18.88 3.45 -14.88
CA PRO A 25 19.18 2.22 -15.61
C PRO A 25 18.32 2.04 -16.86
N LYS A 26 17.01 2.33 -16.76
CA LYS A 26 16.07 2.18 -17.88
C LYS A 26 16.37 3.16 -19.02
N VAL A 27 16.75 4.40 -18.69
CA VAL A 27 17.23 5.36 -19.70
C VAL A 27 18.52 4.87 -20.36
N ARG A 28 19.47 4.34 -19.59
CA ARG A 28 20.70 3.77 -20.14
C ARG A 28 20.46 2.52 -20.99
N SER A 29 19.37 1.81 -20.75
CA SER A 29 18.89 0.69 -21.57
C SER A 29 18.13 1.14 -22.84
N GLY A 30 17.96 2.46 -23.06
CA GLY A 30 17.29 3.00 -24.23
C GLY A 30 15.82 3.39 -24.03
N ASP A 31 15.26 3.23 -22.84
CA ASP A 31 13.87 3.62 -22.56
C ASP A 31 13.73 5.13 -22.28
N GLU A 32 12.60 5.71 -22.65
CA GLU A 32 12.27 7.10 -22.31
C GLU A 32 11.67 7.23 -20.90
N THR A 33 12.29 6.56 -19.92
CA THR A 33 11.77 6.51 -18.54
C THR A 33 11.82 7.89 -17.87
N ILE A 34 12.82 8.71 -18.18
CA ILE A 34 12.96 10.08 -17.68
C ILE A 34 13.20 11.00 -18.86
N VAL A 35 12.35 12.00 -19.03
CA VAL A 35 12.50 13.06 -20.02
C VAL A 35 12.66 14.41 -19.31
N ILE A 36 13.49 15.28 -19.87
CA ILE A 36 13.70 16.64 -19.35
C ILE A 36 13.07 17.63 -20.34
N ALA A 37 11.95 18.23 -19.94
CA ALA A 37 11.42 19.44 -20.57
C ALA A 37 11.87 20.64 -19.72
N GLU A 38 10.94 21.36 -19.09
CA GLU A 38 11.28 22.40 -18.10
C GLU A 38 11.72 21.83 -16.74
N LYS A 39 11.18 20.65 -16.40
CA LYS A 39 11.44 19.86 -15.20
C LYS A 39 11.61 18.40 -15.59
N ALA A 40 12.14 17.57 -14.70
CA ALA A 40 12.17 16.13 -14.93
C ALA A 40 10.76 15.55 -14.87
N VAL A 41 10.39 14.77 -15.88
CA VAL A 41 9.16 13.97 -15.93
C VAL A 41 9.56 12.50 -15.96
N ILE A 42 9.04 11.71 -15.02
CA ILE A 42 9.36 10.29 -14.88
C ILE A 42 8.11 9.48 -15.23
N SER A 43 8.23 8.57 -16.19
CA SER A 43 7.14 7.71 -16.63
C SER A 43 6.79 6.68 -15.55
N GLU A 44 5.53 6.71 -15.07
CA GLU A 44 5.02 5.72 -14.10
C GLU A 44 5.02 4.29 -14.66
N LYS A 45 4.83 4.15 -15.98
CA LYS A 45 4.77 2.84 -16.65
C LYS A 45 6.14 2.21 -16.82
N LEU A 46 7.16 3.02 -17.15
CA LEU A 46 8.51 2.52 -17.43
C LEU A 46 9.40 2.48 -16.19
N CYS A 47 9.08 3.28 -15.16
CA CYS A 47 9.85 3.33 -13.93
C CYS A 47 9.65 2.08 -13.07
N VAL A 48 10.74 1.37 -12.80
CA VAL A 48 10.75 0.19 -11.92
C VAL A 48 10.96 0.53 -10.44
N GLY A 49 11.09 1.82 -10.11
CA GLY A 49 11.28 2.28 -8.73
C GLY A 49 12.60 1.86 -8.08
N CYS A 50 13.69 1.74 -8.85
CA CYS A 50 15.02 1.34 -8.33
C CYS A 50 15.65 2.35 -7.35
N GLY A 51 15.20 3.61 -7.35
CA GLY A 51 15.65 4.64 -6.39
C GLY A 51 17.00 5.30 -6.68
N ILE A 52 17.67 4.97 -7.79
CA ILE A 52 18.97 5.58 -8.15
C ILE A 52 18.82 7.10 -8.38
N CYS A 53 17.75 7.51 -9.05
CA CYS A 53 17.46 8.92 -9.32
C CYS A 53 17.29 9.77 -8.04
N ILE A 54 16.81 9.19 -6.93
CA ILE A 54 16.76 9.87 -5.62
C ILE A 54 18.18 10.13 -5.14
N LYS A 55 19.00 9.08 -5.08
CA LYS A 55 20.37 9.15 -4.54
C LYS A 55 21.26 10.08 -5.35
N LYS A 56 20.98 10.21 -6.64
CA LYS A 56 21.69 11.03 -7.61
C LYS A 56 20.98 12.35 -7.92
N CYS A 57 20.03 12.82 -7.11
CA CYS A 57 19.44 14.14 -7.32
C CYS A 57 20.11 15.15 -6.38
N PRO A 58 20.97 16.06 -6.87
CA PRO A 58 21.60 17.07 -6.01
C PRO A 58 20.58 17.99 -5.33
N MET A 59 19.44 18.22 -6.01
CA MET A 59 18.35 19.06 -5.50
C MET A 59 17.41 18.32 -4.55
N LYS A 60 17.60 17.01 -4.33
CA LYS A 60 16.70 16.13 -3.55
C LYS A 60 15.23 16.30 -3.94
N ALA A 61 14.99 16.46 -5.25
CA ALA A 61 13.68 16.78 -5.82
C ALA A 61 12.88 15.53 -6.22
N ILE A 62 13.40 14.32 -6.00
CA ILE A 62 12.76 13.07 -6.43
C ILE A 62 12.54 12.21 -5.19
N GLN A 63 11.34 11.64 -5.08
CA GLN A 63 10.96 10.71 -4.03
C GLN A 63 10.34 9.46 -4.65
N ILE A 64 10.47 8.33 -3.98
CA ILE A 64 9.79 7.09 -4.37
C ILE A 64 8.65 6.90 -3.39
N VAL A 65 7.44 6.81 -3.91
CA VAL A 65 6.26 6.49 -3.11
C VAL A 65 5.77 5.10 -3.47
N GLY A 66 5.36 4.35 -2.45
CA GLY A 66 4.70 3.06 -2.64
C GLY A 66 3.24 3.31 -3.00
N LEU A 67 2.82 2.81 -4.15
CA LEU A 67 1.40 2.66 -4.46
C LEU A 67 0.86 1.41 -3.78
N PRO A 68 -0.40 1.45 -3.30
CA PRO A 68 -1.04 0.30 -2.70
C PRO A 68 -1.12 -0.82 -3.73
N GLU A 69 -0.55 -1.97 -3.39
CA GLU A 69 -0.75 -3.22 -4.10
C GLU A 69 -1.69 -4.12 -3.30
N ARG A 70 -2.28 -5.11 -3.98
CA ARG A 70 -2.99 -6.18 -3.30
C ARG A 70 -2.01 -6.87 -2.35
N LEU A 71 -2.38 -6.93 -1.06
CA LEU A 71 -1.56 -7.56 -0.03
C LEU A 71 -1.86 -9.05 -0.02
N GLU A 72 -1.15 -9.81 -0.86
CA GLU A 72 -1.25 -11.27 -0.86
C GLU A 72 -0.89 -11.86 0.52
N GLY A 73 -1.71 -12.79 1.01
CA GLY A 73 -1.54 -13.45 2.31
C GLY A 73 -2.02 -12.64 3.51
N ARG A 74 -2.60 -11.45 3.29
CA ARG A 74 -3.18 -10.62 4.36
C ARG A 74 -4.69 -10.53 4.30
N GLU A 75 -5.34 -11.29 3.43
CA GLU A 75 -6.79 -11.32 3.32
C GLU A 75 -7.44 -11.71 4.66
N ILE A 76 -8.41 -10.91 5.07
CA ILE A 76 -9.28 -11.15 6.23
C ILE A 76 -10.60 -11.75 5.77
N HIS A 77 -11.20 -11.15 4.75
CA HIS A 77 -12.47 -11.60 4.21
C HIS A 77 -12.59 -11.33 2.71
N ARG A 78 -13.17 -12.27 1.98
CA ARG A 78 -13.49 -12.17 0.54
C ARG A 78 -14.93 -12.61 0.30
N TYR A 79 -15.71 -11.79 -0.41
CA TYR A 79 -17.12 -12.09 -0.75
C TYR A 79 -17.31 -13.04 -1.96
N GLY A 80 -16.27 -13.79 -2.34
CA GLY A 80 -16.27 -14.68 -3.50
C GLY A 80 -15.18 -14.35 -4.55
N VAL A 81 -15.11 -15.19 -5.58
CA VAL A 81 -14.16 -15.02 -6.70
C VAL A 81 -14.39 -13.67 -7.39
N ASN A 82 -13.31 -12.92 -7.61
CA ASN A 82 -13.35 -11.54 -8.13
C ASN A 82 -14.18 -10.55 -7.29
N GLY A 83 -14.57 -10.93 -6.07
CA GLY A 83 -15.26 -10.07 -5.12
C GLY A 83 -14.33 -9.12 -4.37
N PHE A 84 -14.94 -8.22 -3.59
CA PHE A 84 -14.22 -7.34 -2.67
C PHE A 84 -13.41 -8.15 -1.65
N VAL A 85 -12.20 -7.68 -1.36
CA VAL A 85 -11.28 -8.28 -0.39
C VAL A 85 -10.89 -7.25 0.66
N LEU A 86 -11.05 -7.61 1.93
CA LEU A 86 -10.55 -6.85 3.06
C LEU A 86 -9.20 -7.42 3.50
N TYR A 87 -8.18 -6.58 3.68
CA TYR A 87 -6.80 -7.01 3.99
C TYR A 87 -6.34 -6.72 5.42
N ASN A 88 -7.12 -5.99 6.22
CA ASN A 88 -6.80 -5.73 7.61
C ASN A 88 -8.04 -5.35 8.40
N LEU A 89 -7.95 -5.38 9.74
CA LEU A 89 -8.98 -4.90 10.64
C LEU A 89 -8.44 -3.76 11.53
N PRO A 90 -9.27 -2.75 11.85
CA PRO A 90 -8.93 -1.81 12.89
C PRO A 90 -8.98 -2.52 14.25
N VAL A 91 -8.10 -2.11 15.17
CA VAL A 91 -8.01 -2.70 16.51
C VAL A 91 -8.88 -1.88 17.47
N PRO A 92 -9.95 -2.45 18.06
CA PRO A 92 -10.70 -1.79 19.12
C PRO A 92 -9.81 -1.59 20.36
N ARG A 93 -9.83 -0.40 20.95
CA ARG A 93 -9.07 -0.08 22.17
C ARG A 93 -10.01 0.26 23.32
N SER A 94 -9.89 -0.47 24.42
CA SER A 94 -10.66 -0.22 25.64
C SER A 94 -10.41 1.20 26.16
N GLY A 95 -11.48 1.92 26.50
CA GLY A 95 -11.39 3.28 27.02
C GLY A 95 -11.12 4.37 25.97
N ALA A 96 -11.08 4.04 24.68
CA ALA A 96 -10.88 4.99 23.60
C ALA A 96 -11.92 4.83 22.48
N VAL A 97 -12.27 5.93 21.81
CA VAL A 97 -13.10 5.91 20.60
C VAL A 97 -12.20 5.74 19.39
N VAL A 98 -12.34 4.62 18.67
CA VAL A 98 -11.57 4.34 17.45
C VAL A 98 -12.38 4.77 16.22
N GLY A 99 -11.91 5.81 15.52
CA GLY A 99 -12.51 6.27 14.27
C GLY A 99 -12.01 5.47 13.05
N ILE A 100 -12.92 5.12 12.14
CA ILE A 100 -12.60 4.48 10.86
C ILE A 100 -12.88 5.47 9.73
N LEU A 101 -11.83 5.98 9.07
CA LEU A 101 -11.93 6.91 7.96
C LEU A 101 -11.49 6.26 6.64
N GLY A 102 -12.19 6.57 5.56
CA GLY A 102 -11.85 6.12 4.21
C GLY A 102 -12.98 6.36 3.23
N ALA A 103 -12.70 6.26 1.93
CA ALA A 103 -13.70 6.40 0.87
C ALA A 103 -14.78 5.30 0.93
N ASN A 104 -15.90 5.49 0.23
CA ASN A 104 -16.91 4.44 0.10
C ASN A 104 -16.33 3.24 -0.67
N GLY A 105 -16.73 2.02 -0.29
CA GLY A 105 -16.23 0.80 -0.91
C GLY A 105 -14.85 0.32 -0.41
N THR A 106 -14.23 0.96 0.58
CA THR A 106 -12.93 0.52 1.13
C THR A 106 -13.03 -0.58 2.19
N GLY A 107 -14.24 -1.06 2.52
CA GLY A 107 -14.46 -2.13 3.49
C GLY A 107 -14.73 -1.70 4.93
N LYS A 108 -15.02 -0.41 5.18
CA LYS A 108 -15.36 0.09 6.53
C LYS A 108 -16.51 -0.70 7.17
N SER A 109 -17.63 -0.83 6.45
CA SER A 109 -18.80 -1.58 6.95
C SER A 109 -18.52 -3.08 7.10
N THR A 110 -17.68 -3.66 6.23
CA THR A 110 -17.24 -5.05 6.35
C THR A 110 -16.41 -5.27 7.62
N ALA A 111 -15.47 -4.36 7.92
CA ALA A 111 -14.68 -4.41 9.14
C ALA A 111 -15.57 -4.31 10.39
N VAL A 112 -16.56 -3.41 10.40
CA VAL A 112 -17.52 -3.28 11.50
C VAL A 112 -18.34 -4.56 11.70
N LYS A 113 -18.85 -5.17 10.62
CA LYS A 113 -19.60 -6.44 10.69
C LYS A 113 -18.77 -7.58 11.28
N ILE A 114 -17.48 -7.64 10.93
CA ILE A 114 -16.56 -8.64 11.50
C ILE A 114 -16.35 -8.40 12.98
N LEU A 115 -16.02 -7.16 13.36
CA LEU A 115 -15.78 -6.80 14.76
C LEU A 115 -17.03 -6.90 15.63
N SER A 116 -18.24 -6.83 15.05
CA SER A 116 -19.50 -7.04 15.77
C SER A 116 -19.97 -8.50 15.76
N GLY A 117 -19.18 -9.44 15.24
CA GLY A 117 -19.54 -10.87 15.16
C GLY A 117 -20.62 -11.22 14.13
N GLN A 118 -21.10 -10.26 13.33
CA GLN A 118 -22.11 -10.50 12.28
C GLN A 118 -21.53 -11.17 11.03
N LEU A 119 -20.21 -11.17 10.88
CA LEU A 119 -19.50 -11.76 9.74
C LEU A 119 -18.23 -12.46 10.22
N LYS A 120 -18.13 -13.78 10.01
CA LYS A 120 -16.91 -14.53 10.27
C LYS A 120 -15.87 -14.25 9.17
N PRO A 121 -14.61 -13.92 9.52
CA PRO A 121 -13.51 -13.86 8.55
C PRO A 121 -13.35 -15.21 7.83
N ASN A 122 -13.03 -15.19 6.53
CA ASN A 122 -12.73 -16.42 5.76
C ASN A 122 -11.28 -16.46 5.25
N LEU A 123 -10.45 -15.52 5.70
CA LEU A 123 -9.03 -15.40 5.33
C LEU A 123 -8.80 -15.41 3.81
N GLY A 124 -9.76 -14.90 3.05
CA GLY A 124 -9.70 -14.85 1.59
C GLY A 124 -10.11 -16.13 0.86
N ARG A 125 -10.52 -17.18 1.58
CA ARG A 125 -11.00 -18.48 1.08
C ARG A 125 -12.53 -18.55 1.08
N GLU A 126 -13.13 -19.68 0.70
CA GLU A 126 -14.58 -19.89 0.80
C GLU A 126 -15.04 -19.90 2.26
N GLU A 127 -14.33 -20.66 3.10
CA GLU A 127 -14.54 -20.74 4.55
C GLU A 127 -13.19 -20.83 5.28
N ALA A 128 -13.17 -20.49 6.56
CA ALA A 128 -12.03 -20.66 7.45
C ALA A 128 -12.53 -21.02 8.86
N ASP A 129 -11.82 -21.86 9.57
CA ASP A 129 -12.14 -22.21 10.95
C ASP A 129 -11.62 -21.19 11.95
N TRP A 130 -12.21 -21.18 13.15
CA TRP A 130 -11.80 -20.22 14.19
C TRP A 130 -10.35 -20.45 14.63
N GLU A 131 -9.90 -21.70 14.64
CA GLU A 131 -8.52 -22.10 14.91
C GLU A 131 -7.55 -21.44 13.92
N GLU A 132 -7.87 -21.48 12.63
CA GLU A 132 -7.05 -20.86 11.57
C GLU A 132 -7.06 -19.32 11.68
N ILE A 133 -8.22 -18.74 12.03
CA ILE A 133 -8.34 -17.30 12.30
C ILE A 133 -7.46 -16.92 13.50
N PHE A 134 -7.52 -17.67 14.59
CA PHE A 134 -6.71 -17.40 15.78
C PHE A 134 -5.22 -17.55 15.51
N GLU A 135 -4.81 -18.56 14.75
CA GLU A 135 -3.43 -18.72 14.31
C GLU A 135 -2.96 -17.50 13.51
N ARG A 136 -3.78 -17.03 12.57
CA ARG A 136 -3.48 -15.84 11.74
C ARG A 136 -3.31 -14.56 12.56
N PHE A 137 -4.02 -14.42 13.67
CA PHE A 137 -3.95 -13.25 14.55
C PHE A 137 -3.07 -13.46 15.79
N SER A 138 -2.35 -14.57 15.87
CA SER A 138 -1.47 -14.88 16.99
C SER A 138 -0.43 -13.77 17.22
N GLY A 139 -0.27 -13.35 18.47
CA GLY A 139 0.63 -12.25 18.85
C GLY A 139 0.12 -10.84 18.52
N THR A 140 -1.14 -10.67 18.11
CA THR A 140 -1.76 -9.35 17.88
C THR A 140 -2.78 -8.99 18.95
N GLU A 141 -3.01 -7.69 19.18
CA GLU A 141 -4.07 -7.17 20.07
C GLU A 141 -5.48 -7.64 19.67
N LEU A 142 -5.68 -8.01 18.39
CA LEU A 142 -6.97 -8.48 17.87
C LEU A 142 -7.31 -9.90 18.29
N LEU A 143 -6.34 -10.74 18.64
CA LEU A 143 -6.60 -12.14 18.98
C LEU A 143 -7.58 -12.26 20.15
N ASP A 144 -7.30 -11.53 21.23
CA ASP A 144 -8.12 -11.58 22.45
C ASP A 144 -9.52 -11.03 22.20
N TYR A 145 -9.65 -10.06 21.29
CA TYR A 145 -10.94 -9.54 20.87
C TYR A 145 -11.72 -10.58 20.06
N LEU A 146 -11.09 -11.24 19.08
CA LEU A 146 -11.73 -12.26 18.25
C LEU A 146 -12.14 -13.50 19.07
N LYS A 147 -11.35 -13.90 20.07
CA LYS A 147 -11.72 -14.98 20.99
C LYS A 147 -13.02 -14.69 21.73
N LYS A 148 -13.18 -13.45 22.21
CA LYS A 148 -14.41 -12.99 22.89
C LYS A 148 -15.64 -12.91 21.99
N LEU A 149 -15.48 -12.84 20.66
CA LEU A 149 -16.61 -12.83 19.73
C LEU A 149 -17.15 -14.23 19.43
N ARG A 150 -16.32 -15.27 19.64
CA ARG A 150 -16.73 -16.66 19.46
C ARG A 150 -17.58 -17.15 20.64
N ASP A 151 -17.23 -16.69 21.84
CA ASP A 151 -17.90 -17.03 23.10
C ASP A 151 -19.22 -16.26 23.26
#